data_AF-A0A3Q0SBL7-F1
#
_entry.id   AF-A0A3Q0SBL7-F1
#
_cell.length_a   1.000
_cell.length_b   1.000
_cell.length_c   1.000
_cell.angle_alpha   90.00
_cell.angle_beta   90.00
_cell.angle_gamma   90.00
#
_symmetry.space_group_name_H-M   'P 1'
#
loop_
_entity.id
_entity.type
_entity.pdbx_description
1 polymer ?
#
loop_
_entity_poly.entity_id
_entity_poly.type
_entity_poly.pdbx_seq_one_letter_code
_entity_poly.pdbx_strand_id
1 'polypeptide(L)'
;MEGPPVTVEGDWSPAQTKTLKNKLQIYFQSKKKSSGGDCRVEAEEGAPRAAVYFSSEEVRARVLARKNHEIILDNKTIKLRLSSEPVSPV
;
A
#
# COMPACT_ATOMS: atom_id res chain seq x y z
N MET A 1 15.65 -5.15 12.27
CA MET A 1 15.67 -4.06 11.27
C MET A 1 14.31 -4.06 10.60
N GLU A 2 13.50 -3.05 10.89
CA GLU A 2 12.26 -2.82 10.15
C GLU A 2 12.65 -2.14 8.83
N GLY A 3 12.24 -2.73 7.70
CA GLY A 3 12.57 -2.20 6.37
C GLY A 3 11.82 -0.90 6.06
N PRO A 4 12.28 -0.10 5.08
CA PRO A 4 11.61 1.16 4.74
C PRO A 4 10.16 0.93 4.28
N PRO A 5 9.26 1.89 4.55
CA PRO A 5 7.87 1.76 4.14
C PRO A 5 7.76 1.61 2.64
N VAL A 6 6.71 0.92 2.20
CA VAL A 6 6.36 0.84 0.79
C VAL A 6 5.38 1.96 0.48
N THR A 7 5.75 2.83 -0.44
CA THR A 7 4.82 3.82 -0.96
C THR A 7 3.84 3.15 -1.89
N VAL A 8 2.57 3.51 -1.78
CA VAL A 8 1.48 3.08 -2.63
C VAL A 8 0.82 4.32 -3.21
N GLU A 9 0.77 4.38 -4.53
CA GLU A 9 0.12 5.45 -5.29
C GLU A 9 -1.03 4.87 -6.09
N GLY A 10 -1.99 5.69 -6.49
CA GLY A 10 -3.05 5.24 -7.39
C GLY A 10 -4.04 6.32 -7.74
N ASP A 11 -5.16 5.91 -8.32
CA ASP A 11 -6.12 6.83 -8.94
C ASP A 11 -7.33 7.06 -8.02
N TRP A 12 -7.10 7.62 -6.83
CA TRP A 12 -8.17 7.92 -5.87
C TRP A 12 -8.20 9.39 -5.47
N SER A 13 -9.38 9.90 -5.12
CA SER A 13 -9.54 11.27 -4.66
C SER A 13 -9.19 11.41 -3.17
N PRO A 14 -8.74 12.59 -2.71
CA PRO A 14 -8.46 12.83 -1.29
C PRO A 14 -9.68 12.59 -0.37
N ALA A 15 -10.91 12.81 -0.87
CA ALA A 15 -12.15 12.47 -0.15
C ALA A 15 -12.28 10.96 0.14
N GLN A 16 -11.67 10.12 -0.69
CA GLN A 16 -11.72 8.66 -0.61
C GLN A 16 -10.56 8.08 0.23
N THR A 17 -9.57 8.90 0.60
CA THR A 17 -8.35 8.48 1.31
C THR A 17 -8.63 7.74 2.61
N LYS A 18 -9.63 8.16 3.39
CA LYS A 18 -10.02 7.45 4.64
C LYS A 18 -10.50 6.02 4.37
N THR A 19 -11.41 5.85 3.43
CA THR A 19 -11.93 4.54 3.03
C THR A 19 -10.86 3.69 2.36
N LEU A 20 -10.02 4.32 1.53
CA LEU A 20 -8.90 3.68 0.87
C LEU A 20 -7.93 3.11 1.88
N LYS A 21 -7.50 3.89 2.88
CA LYS A 21 -6.61 3.45 3.96
C LYS A 21 -7.06 2.11 4.56
N ASN A 22 -8.34 2.03 4.94
CA ASN A 22 -8.89 0.80 5.52
C ASN A 22 -8.90 -0.37 4.52
N LYS A 23 -9.30 -0.12 3.26
CA LYS A 23 -9.28 -1.14 2.19
C LYS A 23 -7.88 -1.63 1.87
N LEU A 24 -6.92 -0.72 1.78
CA LEU A 24 -5.51 -1.01 1.55
C LEU A 24 -4.98 -1.90 2.67
N GLN A 25 -5.29 -1.55 3.93
CA GLN A 25 -4.85 -2.31 5.09
C GLN A 25 -5.41 -3.73 5.08
N ILE A 26 -6.70 -3.91 4.79
CA ILE A 26 -7.32 -5.24 4.68
C ILE A 26 -6.73 -6.03 3.50
N TYR A 27 -6.44 -5.35 2.39
CA TYR A 27 -5.88 -5.98 1.19
C TYR A 27 -4.45 -6.47 1.42
N PHE A 28 -3.58 -5.62 1.97
CA PHE A 28 -2.19 -5.97 2.29
C PHE A 28 -2.07 -6.95 3.46
N GLN A 29 -2.98 -6.92 4.45
CA GLN A 29 -3.07 -7.96 5.48
C GLN A 29 -3.51 -9.32 4.92
N SER A 30 -4.24 -9.33 3.80
CA SER A 30 -4.70 -10.57 3.17
C SER A 30 -3.58 -11.25 2.39
N LYS A 31 -2.94 -12.25 3.00
CA LYS A 31 -1.92 -13.10 2.35
C LYS A 31 -2.42 -13.78 1.07
N LYS A 32 -3.71 -14.13 0.98
CA LYS A 32 -4.30 -14.68 -0.27
C LYS A 32 -4.44 -13.64 -1.40
N LYS A 33 -4.73 -12.37 -1.08
CA LYS A 33 -5.00 -11.34 -2.09
C LYS A 33 -3.76 -10.60 -2.52
N SER A 34 -2.97 -10.14 -1.57
CA SER A 34 -1.79 -9.31 -1.83
C SER A 34 -0.47 -10.05 -1.61
N SER A 35 -0.51 -11.32 -1.15
CA SER A 35 0.68 -12.04 -0.67
C SER A 35 1.39 -11.31 0.48
N GLY A 36 0.67 -10.41 1.16
CA GLY A 36 1.16 -9.63 2.27
C GLY A 36 0.99 -10.34 3.62
N GLY A 37 0.87 -9.55 4.67
CA GLY A 37 0.88 -10.00 6.06
C GLY A 37 0.64 -8.81 6.99
N ASP A 38 1.07 -8.94 8.24
CA ASP A 38 0.91 -7.88 9.23
C ASP A 38 1.57 -6.58 8.74
N CYS A 39 0.74 -5.55 8.55
CA CYS A 39 1.15 -4.28 8.00
C CYS A 39 0.26 -3.14 8.48
N ARG A 40 0.85 -1.94 8.51
CA ARG A 40 0.21 -0.69 8.88
C ARG A 40 0.20 0.24 7.68
N VAL A 41 -0.98 0.74 7.33
CA VAL A 41 -1.14 1.70 6.23
C VAL A 41 -1.32 3.09 6.82
N GLU A 42 -0.62 4.07 6.27
CA GLU A 42 -0.78 5.50 6.55
C GLU A 42 -1.02 6.22 5.23
N ALA A 43 -2.23 6.69 5.01
CA ALA A 43 -2.56 7.41 3.79
C ALA A 43 -2.28 8.91 3.97
N GLU A 44 -1.72 9.55 2.94
CA GLU A 44 -1.38 10.96 2.96
C GLU A 44 -2.63 11.81 2.74
N GLU A 45 -2.83 12.82 3.59
CA GLU A 45 -3.99 13.70 3.48
C GLU A 45 -3.76 14.73 2.37
N GLY A 46 -4.60 14.69 1.34
CA GLY A 46 -4.50 15.60 0.19
C GLY A 46 -3.78 15.04 -1.04
N ALA A 47 -3.11 13.89 -0.92
CA ALA A 47 -2.45 13.23 -2.04
C ALA A 47 -3.04 11.83 -2.33
N PRO A 48 -2.99 11.38 -3.59
CA PRO A 48 -3.35 10.02 -3.96
C PRO A 48 -2.23 9.01 -3.65
N ARG A 49 -1.65 9.12 -2.44
CA ARG A 49 -0.48 8.35 -1.98
C ARG A 49 -0.68 7.85 -0.54
N ALA A 50 -0.11 6.69 -0.23
CA ALA A 50 -0.12 6.08 1.09
C ALA A 50 1.20 5.35 1.37
N ALA A 51 1.68 5.35 2.60
CA ALA A 51 2.81 4.57 3.08
C ALA A 51 2.33 3.28 3.76
N VAL A 52 2.95 2.15 3.44
CA VAL A 52 2.64 0.85 4.03
C VAL A 52 3.88 0.30 4.72
N TYR A 53 3.80 0.19 6.04
CA TYR A 53 4.83 -0.37 6.90
C TYR A 53 4.55 -1.84 7.09
N PHE A 54 5.49 -2.69 6.68
CA PHE A 54 5.40 -4.13 6.85
C PHE A 54 6.27 -4.55 8.03
N SER A 55 5.72 -5.38 8.92
CA SER A 55 6.45 -5.92 10.07
C SER A 55 7.57 -6.89 9.68
N SER A 56 7.65 -7.30 8.40
CA SER A 56 8.68 -8.20 7.90
C SER A 56 9.13 -7.85 6.48
N GLU A 57 10.43 -7.90 6.26
CA GLU A 57 11.02 -7.58 4.95
C GLU A 57 10.63 -8.61 3.88
N GLU A 58 10.49 -9.89 4.23
CA GLU A 58 10.01 -10.93 3.31
C GLU A 58 8.59 -10.63 2.80
N VAL A 59 7.71 -10.16 3.70
CA VAL A 59 6.34 -9.76 3.35
C VAL A 59 6.37 -8.59 2.38
N ARG A 60 7.19 -7.57 2.69
CA ARG A 60 7.43 -6.43 1.81
C ARG A 60 7.95 -6.85 0.44
N ALA A 61 8.96 -7.72 0.37
CA ALA A 61 9.54 -8.20 -0.87
C ALA A 61 8.50 -8.95 -1.72
N ARG A 62 7.65 -9.79 -1.11
CA ARG A 62 6.54 -10.46 -1.81
C ARG A 62 5.51 -9.49 -2.37
N VAL A 63 5.14 -8.49 -1.58
CA VAL A 63 4.20 -7.46 -2.01
C VAL A 63 4.79 -6.64 -3.15
N LEU A 64 6.07 -6.24 -3.08
CA LEU A 64 6.77 -5.50 -4.14
C LEU A 64 7.02 -6.33 -5.41
N ALA A 65 7.31 -7.63 -5.25
CA ALA A 65 7.46 -8.55 -6.38
C ALA A 65 6.17 -8.67 -7.18
N ARG A 66 5.02 -8.52 -6.50
CA ARG A 66 3.72 -8.42 -7.14
C ARG A 66 3.54 -6.98 -7.62
N LYS A 67 3.36 -6.77 -8.92
CA LYS A 67 3.16 -5.43 -9.51
C LYS A 67 1.70 -5.10 -9.82
N ASN A 68 0.84 -6.11 -9.90
CA ASN A 68 -0.60 -5.96 -10.08
C ASN A 68 -1.31 -5.98 -8.73
N HIS A 69 -1.42 -4.80 -8.12
CA HIS A 69 -2.25 -4.61 -6.93
C HIS A 69 -3.46 -3.80 -7.31
N GLU A 70 -4.63 -4.33 -7.03
CA GLU A 70 -5.91 -3.75 -7.43
C GLU A 70 -6.88 -3.90 -6.27
N ILE A 71 -7.49 -2.78 -5.90
CA ILE A 71 -8.51 -2.75 -4.86
C ILE A 71 -9.81 -2.20 -5.44
N ILE A 72 -10.93 -2.75 -5.00
CA ILE A 72 -12.23 -2.21 -5.36
C ILE A 72 -12.54 -1.10 -4.36
N LEU A 73 -12.63 0.14 -4.79
CA LEU A 73 -13.05 1.29 -4.00
C LEU A 73 -14.29 1.93 -4.65
N ASP A 74 -15.36 2.11 -3.89
CA ASP A 74 -16.64 2.62 -4.39
C ASP A 74 -17.14 1.93 -5.68
N ASN A 75 -17.06 0.59 -5.71
CA ASN A 75 -17.39 -0.23 -6.88
C ASN A 75 -16.53 0.04 -8.15
N LYS A 76 -15.42 0.78 -8.01
CA LYS A 76 -14.40 0.98 -9.04
C LYS A 76 -13.13 0.25 -8.68
N THR A 77 -12.49 -0.37 -9.68
CA THR A 77 -11.18 -1.00 -9.48
C THR A 77 -10.09 0.07 -9.58
N ILE A 78 -9.39 0.30 -8.48
CA ILE A 78 -8.27 1.22 -8.39
C ILE A 78 -6.97 0.42 -8.45
N LYS A 79 -6.12 0.74 -9.42
CA LYS A 79 -4.79 0.17 -9.55
C LYS A 79 -3.85 0.87 -8.58
N LEU A 80 -3.18 0.07 -7.76
CA LEU A 80 -2.21 0.49 -6.79
C LEU A 80 -0.81 0.25 -7.36
N ARG A 81 0.01 1.29 -7.34
CA ARG A 81 1.41 1.23 -7.76
C ARG A 81 2.29 1.29 -6.53
N LEU A 82 3.05 0.24 -6.28
CA LEU A 82 3.99 0.21 -5.16
C LEU A 82 5.37 0.67 -5.60
N SER A 83 5.96 1.54 -4.79
CA SER A 83 7.31 2.06 -4.94
C SER A 83 8.03 1.90 -3.61
N SER A 84 9.13 1.18 -3.59
CA SER A 84 10.08 1.21 -2.49
C SER A 84 11.07 2.34 -2.74
N GLU A 85 10.70 3.59 -2.47
CA GLU A 85 11.70 4.65 -2.51
C GLU A 85 12.70 4.40 -1.38
N PRO A 86 14.00 4.20 -1.68
CA PRO A 86 15.01 4.41 -0.65
C PRO A 86 14.92 5.90 -0.32
N VAL A 87 14.76 6.23 0.96
CA VAL A 87 15.06 7.58 1.43
C VAL A 87 16.44 7.92 0.88
N SER A 88 16.48 8.81 -0.10
CA SER A 88 17.74 9.25 -0.69
C SER A 88 18.38 10.11 0.40
N PRO A 89 19.53 9.73 0.99
CA PRO A 89 20.23 10.64 1.87
C PRO A 89 20.67 11.83 1.00
N VAL A 90 20.13 13.01 1.32
CA VAL A 90 20.60 14.30 0.78
C VAL A 90 21.98 14.64 1.32
#